data_AF-A0A137NP86-F1
#
_entry.id   AF-A0A137NP86-F1
#
_cell.length_a   1.000
_cell.length_b   1.000
_cell.length_c   1.000
_cell.angle_alpha   90.00
_cell.angle_beta   90.00
_cell.angle_gamma   90.00
#
_symmetry.space_group_name_H-M   'P 1'
#
loop_
_entity.id
_entity.type
_entity.pdbx_description
1 polymer ?
#
loop_
_entity_poly.entity_id
_entity_poly.type
_entity_poly.pdbx_seq_one_letter_code
_entity_poly.pdbx_strand_id
1 'polypeptide(L)'
;ISILKPRWFNLAVTPEQNTKNYDYLHRVLTYLESYTSGKTYLVGDRISLADINLMANLKMYFTQLMTGELRTKYPNITKYFEGLINVPQFVKVIGEIKYLD
;
A
#
# COMPACT_ATOMS: atom_id res chain seq x y z
N ILE A 1 -9.47 -1.98 -2.91
CA ILE A 1 -10.61 -1.01 -2.98
C ILE A 1 -11.91 -1.59 -2.39
N SER A 2 -12.26 -2.86 -2.62
CA SER A 2 -13.52 -3.46 -2.11
C SER A 2 -13.74 -3.26 -0.60
N ILE A 3 -12.66 -3.31 0.20
CA ILE A 3 -12.69 -3.05 1.66
C ILE A 3 -13.10 -1.60 1.99
N LEU A 4 -12.76 -0.63 1.14
CA LEU A 4 -13.00 0.79 1.40
C LEU A 4 -14.35 1.29 0.85
N LYS A 5 -14.93 0.59 -0.14
CA LYS A 5 -16.22 0.95 -0.74
C LYS A 5 -17.35 1.14 0.29
N PRO A 6 -17.49 0.28 1.32
CA PRO A 6 -18.53 0.46 2.35
C PRO A 6 -18.39 1.80 3.06
N ARG A 7 -17.17 2.20 3.38
CA ARG A 7 -16.89 3.44 4.11
C ARG A 7 -17.08 4.70 3.24
N TRP A 8 -16.82 4.61 1.94
CA TRP A 8 -16.95 5.74 1.02
C TRP A 8 -18.34 5.92 0.42
N PHE A 9 -19.06 4.83 0.22
CA PHE A 9 -20.34 4.81 -0.49
C PHE A 9 -21.49 4.32 0.38
N ASN A 10 -21.27 4.14 1.69
CA ASN A 10 -22.25 3.64 2.65
C ASN A 10 -22.96 2.35 2.18
N LEU A 11 -22.18 1.42 1.62
CA LEU A 11 -22.69 0.16 1.09
C LEU A 11 -22.72 -0.92 2.17
N ALA A 12 -23.82 -1.67 2.23
CA ALA A 12 -23.91 -2.84 3.11
C ALA A 12 -22.97 -3.95 2.63
N VAL A 13 -22.16 -4.49 3.54
CA VAL A 13 -21.27 -5.64 3.29
C VAL A 13 -21.53 -6.72 4.32
N THR A 14 -21.70 -7.95 3.84
CA THR A 14 -21.85 -9.11 4.70
C THR A 14 -20.53 -9.45 5.40
N PRO A 15 -20.57 -10.01 6.63
CA PRO A 15 -19.35 -10.39 7.35
C PRO A 15 -18.47 -11.36 6.54
N GLU A 16 -19.08 -12.30 5.83
CA GLU A 16 -18.37 -13.26 4.98
C GLU A 16 -17.60 -12.58 3.84
N GLN A 17 -18.23 -11.61 3.17
CA GLN A 17 -17.58 -10.87 2.10
C GLN A 17 -16.43 -10.00 2.64
N ASN A 18 -16.58 -9.48 3.86
CA ASN A 18 -15.53 -8.72 4.51
C ASN A 18 -14.29 -9.58 4.76
N THR A 19 -14.47 -10.77 5.36
CA THR A 19 -13.36 -11.72 5.58
C THR A 19 -12.66 -12.08 4.29
N LYS A 20 -13.39 -12.44 3.22
CA LYS A 20 -12.81 -12.73 1.91
C LYS A 20 -11.99 -11.57 1.35
N ASN A 21 -12.44 -10.33 1.56
CA ASN A 21 -11.70 -9.15 1.12
C ASN A 21 -10.38 -8.98 1.89
N TYR A 22 -10.39 -9.19 3.21
CA TYR A 22 -9.17 -9.10 4.04
C TYR A 22 -8.19 -10.24 3.74
N ASP A 23 -8.68 -11.47 3.52
CA ASP A 23 -7.84 -12.60 3.10
C ASP A 23 -7.15 -12.31 1.77
N TYR A 24 -7.90 -11.76 0.81
CA TYR A 24 -7.34 -11.33 -0.47
C TYR A 24 -6.29 -10.24 -0.30
N LEU A 25 -6.56 -9.24 0.55
CA LEU A 25 -5.59 -8.18 0.88
C LEU A 25 -4.31 -8.78 1.44
N HIS A 26 -4.40 -9.65 2.44
CA HIS A 26 -3.24 -10.30 3.03
C HIS A 26 -2.45 -11.11 2.02
N ARG A 27 -3.12 -11.83 1.12
CA ARG A 27 -2.43 -12.57 0.05
C ARG A 27 -1.63 -11.65 -0.87
N VAL A 28 -2.21 -10.53 -1.27
CA VAL A 28 -1.53 -9.54 -2.13
C VAL A 28 -0.37 -8.87 -1.39
N LEU A 29 -0.55 -8.49 -0.12
CA LEU A 29 0.51 -7.91 0.70
C LEU A 29 1.66 -8.90 0.92
N THR A 30 1.38 -10.17 1.19
CA THR A 30 2.42 -11.20 1.32
C THR A 30 3.21 -11.41 0.03
N TYR A 31 2.54 -11.37 -1.12
CA TYR A 31 3.22 -11.41 -2.41
C TYR A 31 4.10 -10.18 -2.63
N LEU A 32 3.56 -8.99 -2.40
CA LEU A 32 4.30 -7.73 -2.56
C LEU A 32 5.51 -7.66 -1.62
N GLU A 33 5.38 -8.13 -0.38
CA GLU A 33 6.45 -8.17 0.62
C GLU A 33 7.61 -9.05 0.16
N SER A 34 7.29 -10.20 -0.43
CA SER A 34 8.29 -11.09 -1.01
C SER A 34 8.93 -10.46 -2.27
N TYR A 35 8.12 -9.78 -3.09
CA TYR A 35 8.57 -9.17 -4.34
C TYR A 35 9.46 -7.95 -4.15
N THR A 36 9.16 -7.10 -3.16
CA THR A 36 9.95 -5.90 -2.82
C THR A 36 11.19 -6.24 -1.99
N SER A 37 11.32 -7.47 -1.51
CA SER A 37 12.49 -7.92 -0.78
C SER A 37 13.76 -7.76 -1.63
N GLY A 38 14.73 -7.00 -1.11
CA GLY A 38 16.00 -6.72 -1.80
C GLY A 38 15.90 -5.79 -3.01
N LYS A 39 14.74 -5.17 -3.27
CA LYS A 39 14.54 -4.23 -4.39
C LYS A 39 14.45 -2.79 -3.90
N THR A 40 15.21 -1.91 -4.53
CA THR A 40 15.07 -0.45 -4.36
C THR A 40 13.94 0.10 -5.25
N TYR A 41 13.83 -0.42 -6.47
CA TYR A 41 12.79 -0.12 -7.46
C TYR A 41 12.22 -1.43 -8.02
N LEU A 42 11.00 -1.42 -8.54
CA LEU A 42 10.35 -2.65 -9.02
C LEU A 42 11.01 -3.21 -10.29
N VAL A 43 11.52 -2.33 -11.16
CA VAL A 43 12.07 -2.71 -12.46
C VAL A 43 13.42 -2.02 -12.68
N GLY A 44 14.49 -2.81 -12.73
CA GLY A 44 15.85 -2.31 -12.90
C GLY A 44 16.33 -1.43 -11.73
N ASP A 45 17.25 -0.53 -12.03
CA ASP A 45 17.97 0.27 -11.01
C ASP A 45 17.52 1.74 -10.93
N ARG A 46 16.37 2.06 -11.54
CA ARG A 46 15.83 3.43 -11.56
C ARG A 46 14.31 3.42 -11.38
N ILE A 47 13.77 4.55 -10.92
CA ILE A 47 12.31 4.76 -10.84
C ILE A 47 11.70 4.54 -12.22
N SER A 48 10.72 3.65 -12.28
CA SER A 48 9.98 3.28 -13.48
C SER A 48 8.50 3.63 -13.34
N LEU A 49 7.75 3.48 -14.43
CA LEU A 49 6.29 3.61 -14.39
C LEU A 49 5.64 2.60 -13.44
N ALA A 50 6.26 1.44 -13.24
CA ALA A 50 5.78 0.44 -12.29
C ALA A 50 5.78 1.00 -10.86
N ASP A 51 6.85 1.70 -10.47
CA ASP A 51 6.97 2.33 -9.16
C ASP A 51 5.93 3.43 -8.97
N ILE A 52 5.75 4.30 -9.97
CA ILE A 52 4.76 5.39 -9.92
C ILE A 52 3.34 4.84 -9.78
N ASN A 53 2.99 3.82 -10.56
CA ASN A 53 1.67 3.20 -10.50
C ASN A 53 1.44 2.47 -9.16
N LEU A 54 2.43 1.74 -8.65
CA LEU A 54 2.32 1.06 -7.36
C LEU A 54 2.21 2.10 -6.22
N MET A 55 3.00 3.16 -6.26
CA MET A 55 3.00 4.23 -5.27
C MET A 55 1.63 4.91 -5.12
N ALA A 56 0.94 5.18 -6.23
CA ALA A 56 -0.41 5.74 -6.22
C ALA A 56 -1.41 4.82 -5.48
N ASN A 57 -1.30 3.50 -5.68
CA ASN A 57 -2.11 2.52 -4.98
C ASN A 57 -1.72 2.43 -3.50
N LEU A 58 -0.43 2.32 -3.19
CA LEU A 58 0.09 2.19 -1.82
C LEU A 58 -0.27 3.41 -0.98
N LYS A 59 -0.26 4.63 -1.51
CA LYS A 59 -0.69 5.84 -0.78
C LYS A 59 -2.07 5.64 -0.12
N MET A 60 -3.02 5.11 -0.89
CA MET A 60 -4.37 4.84 -0.39
C MET A 60 -4.39 3.72 0.65
N TYR A 61 -3.56 2.68 0.49
CA TYR A 61 -3.44 1.62 1.50
C TYR A 61 -2.82 2.13 2.81
N PHE A 62 -1.75 2.92 2.74
CA PHE A 62 -1.05 3.46 3.92
C PHE A 62 -1.88 4.47 4.72
N THR A 63 -2.75 5.23 4.03
CA THR A 63 -3.62 6.22 4.69
C THR A 63 -4.92 5.62 5.23
N GLN A 64 -5.37 4.46 4.74
CA GLN A 64 -6.71 3.93 5.05
C GLN A 64 -6.74 2.52 5.62
N LEU A 65 -5.68 1.72 5.48
CA LEU A 65 -5.69 0.29 5.81
C LEU A 65 -4.45 -0.19 6.58
N MET A 66 -3.25 0.35 6.30
CA MET A 66 -2.03 -0.10 6.97
C MET A 66 -1.87 0.54 8.36
N THR A 67 -2.39 -0.14 9.37
CA THR A 67 -2.12 0.16 10.79
C THR A 67 -0.66 -0.13 11.15
N GLY A 68 -0.20 0.35 12.30
CA GLY A 68 1.17 0.09 12.79
C GLY A 68 1.52 -1.40 12.88
N GLU A 69 0.56 -2.25 13.26
CA GLU A 69 0.73 -3.71 13.31
C GLU A 69 1.00 -4.30 11.92
N LEU A 70 0.25 -3.87 10.90
CA LEU A 70 0.44 -4.34 9.54
C LEU A 70 1.74 -3.84 8.93
N ARG A 71 2.15 -2.60 9.25
CA ARG A 71 3.46 -2.07 8.85
C ARG A 71 4.61 -2.91 9.44
N THR A 72 4.46 -3.37 10.68
CA THR A 72 5.43 -4.26 11.34
C THR A 72 5.46 -5.65 10.71
N LYS A 73 4.31 -6.16 10.24
CA LYS A 73 4.20 -7.46 9.57
C LYS A 73 4.77 -7.46 8.14
N TYR A 74 4.73 -6.31 7.46
CA TYR A 74 5.18 -6.14 6.08
C TYR A 74 6.26 -5.04 5.98
N PRO A 75 7.45 -5.27 6.55
CA PRO A 75 8.50 -4.26 6.64
C PRO A 75 9.13 -3.90 5.29
N ASN A 76 9.25 -4.84 4.34
CA ASN A 76 9.88 -4.56 3.04
C ASN A 76 9.01 -3.64 2.19
N ILE A 77 7.68 -3.83 2.17
CA ILE A 77 6.76 -2.89 1.51
C ILE A 77 6.84 -1.52 2.18
N THR A 78 6.85 -1.47 3.51
CA THR A 78 6.90 -0.21 4.27
C THR A 78 8.17 0.56 3.95
N LYS A 79 9.33 -0.10 4.00
CA LYS A 79 10.63 0.48 3.63
C LYS A 79 10.66 0.95 2.18
N TYR A 80 10.12 0.16 1.25
CA TYR A 80 10.02 0.54 -0.16
C TYR A 80 9.18 1.82 -0.35
N PHE A 81 8.02 1.87 0.30
CA PHE A 81 7.13 3.03 0.26
C PHE A 81 7.80 4.28 0.85
N GLU A 82 8.43 4.14 2.02
CA GLU A 82 9.17 5.22 2.68
C GLU A 82 10.36 5.71 1.84
N GLY A 83 11.03 4.80 1.14
CA GLY A 83 12.09 5.15 0.20
C GLY A 83 11.60 6.03 -0.95
N LEU A 84 10.42 5.73 -1.51
CA LEU A 84 9.86 6.49 -2.62
C LEU A 84 9.26 7.84 -2.21
N ILE A 85 8.60 7.93 -1.05
CA ILE A 85 7.97 9.20 -0.63
C ILE A 85 9.00 10.28 -0.33
N ASN A 86 10.24 9.91 0.01
CA ASN A 86 11.33 10.84 0.30
C ASN A 86 11.96 11.43 -0.98
N VAL A 87 11.64 10.90 -2.15
CA VAL A 87 12.14 11.40 -3.43
C VAL A 87 11.42 12.73 -3.75
N PRO A 88 12.14 13.82 -4.09
CA PRO A 88 11.56 15.15 -4.27
C PRO A 88 10.38 15.23 -5.25
N GLN A 89 10.43 14.41 -6.31
CA GLN A 89 9.37 14.32 -7.32
C GLN A 89 8.07 13.80 -6.73
N PHE A 90 8.14 12.80 -5.83
CA PHE A 90 6.97 12.27 -5.15
C PHE A 90 6.44 13.24 -4.09
N VAL A 91 7.32 13.87 -3.30
CA VAL A 91 6.93 14.90 -2.32
C VAL A 91 6.15 16.04 -2.98
N LYS A 92 6.64 16.52 -4.14
CA LYS A 92 6.01 17.63 -4.87
C LYS A 92 4.57 17.33 -5.31
N VAL A 93 4.25 16.07 -5.61
CA VAL A 93 2.94 15.66 -6.16
C VAL A 93 2.01 15.12 -5.06
N ILE A 94 2.55 14.30 -4.17
CA ILE A 94 1.77 13.58 -3.16
C ILE A 94 1.60 14.42 -1.89
N GLY A 95 2.59 15.23 -1.56
CA GLY A 95 2.65 15.98 -0.31
C GLY A 95 2.93 15.08 0.91
N GLU A 96 2.61 15.62 2.09
CA GLU A 96 2.74 14.89 3.36
C GLU A 96 1.71 13.75 3.45
N ILE A 97 2.17 12.57 3.84
CA ILE A 97 1.33 11.39 4.01
C ILE A 97 1.11 11.15 5.50
N LYS A 98 -0.14 11.25 5.93
CA LYS A 98 -0.55 10.86 7.29
C LYS A 98 -0.83 9.36 7.30
N TYR A 99 -0.04 8.62 8.07
CA TYR A 99 -0.29 7.20 8.27
C TYR A 99 -1.54 6.96 9.12
N LEU A 100 -2.16 5.81 8.90
CA LEU A 100 -3.18 5.31 9.81
C LEU A 100 -2.46 4.73 11.04
N ASP A 101 -2.59 5.41 12.18
CA ASP A 101 -2.21 4.91 13.51
C ASP A 101 -3.44 4.32 14.21
#